data_AF-A0A7Y9E1D9-F1
#
_entry.id   AF-A0A7Y9E1D9-F1
#
_cell.length_a   1.000
_cell.length_b   1.000
_cell.length_c   1.000
_cell.angle_alpha   90.00
_cell.angle_beta   90.00
_cell.angle_gamma   90.00
#
_symmetry.space_group_name_H-M   'P 1'
#
loop_
_entity.id
_entity.type
_entity.pdbx_description
1 polymer ?
#
loop_
_entity_poly.entity_id
_entity_poly.type
_entity_poly.pdbx_seq_one_letter_code
_entity_poly.pdbx_strand_id
1 'polypeptide(L)'
;MSSPPEEAWERAIAEAHDGYHDETRLHRDPDVLVEDVVSWRMLSPHLMRALAFLVAPTVLLVIYLLLDYLASTSGPSITGRLVMNVLLAVIVVLYLAGVAAFFAPAKEPIAEYSRLLENRAGAARGAYDWVTRAARARRTPAEVAPSTVAGVPVLLFRQRAERAMLLVQPYGQDLYVGWTMWRSRSTATLLAHFLRDTFGRFAPLPVFSAELRAASTRAMRESVHSLAREGVAAAAWADRAADRAADPSRRRVEQPGPPAAATGGANPPTEADPPRRRERPQEGLPRSAPAADPTADWAQQEEREYVTRDDSGWGPPPR
;
A
#
# COMPACT_ATOMS: atom_id res chain seq x y z
N MET A 1 30.39 28.40 7.16
CA MET A 1 28.92 28.55 7.30
C MET A 1 28.30 27.29 6.74
N SER A 2 27.80 26.41 7.61
CA SER A 2 27.02 25.24 7.22
C SER A 2 25.68 25.72 6.66
N SER A 3 25.27 25.23 5.49
CA SER A 3 23.89 25.38 5.03
C SER A 3 22.93 24.94 6.15
N PRO A 4 21.82 25.66 6.38
CA PRO A 4 20.79 25.21 7.30
C PRO A 4 20.35 23.78 6.92
N PRO A 5 20.00 22.94 7.91
CA PRO A 5 19.68 21.52 7.70
C PRO A 5 18.55 21.28 6.68
N GLU A 6 17.68 22.27 6.49
CA GLU A 6 16.58 22.28 5.53
C GLU A 6 17.09 22.32 4.06
N GLU A 7 18.06 23.17 3.73
CA GLU A 7 18.65 23.23 2.38
C GLU A 7 19.36 21.94 1.97
N ALA A 8 19.96 21.23 2.94
CA ALA A 8 20.61 19.95 2.68
C ALA A 8 19.58 18.85 2.40
N TRP A 9 18.42 18.93 3.05
CA TRP A 9 17.30 18.03 2.86
C TRP A 9 16.62 18.26 1.50
N GLU A 10 16.33 19.51 1.15
CA GLU A 10 15.76 19.88 -0.15
C GLU A 10 16.67 19.46 -1.31
N ARG A 11 17.99 19.64 -1.16
CA ARG A 11 18.96 19.13 -2.15
C ARG A 11 18.94 17.62 -2.29
N ALA A 12 18.84 16.88 -1.18
CA ALA A 12 18.76 15.42 -1.24
C ALA A 12 17.48 14.95 -1.95
N ILE A 13 16.34 15.65 -1.74
CA ILE A 13 15.11 15.40 -2.49
C ILE A 13 15.31 15.72 -3.97
N ALA A 14 15.91 16.86 -4.30
CA ALA A 14 16.12 17.29 -5.69
C ALA A 14 17.06 16.33 -6.44
N GLU A 15 18.18 15.95 -5.84
CA GLU A 15 19.12 14.96 -6.40
C GLU A 15 18.46 13.59 -6.58
N ALA A 16 17.64 13.17 -5.60
CA ALA A 16 16.84 11.98 -5.73
C ALA A 16 15.87 12.12 -6.92
N HIS A 17 15.32 13.31 -7.19
CA HIS A 17 14.43 13.65 -8.32
C HIS A 17 15.15 13.58 -9.69
N ASP A 18 16.36 14.13 -9.78
CA ASP A 18 17.13 14.24 -11.03
C ASP A 18 17.66 12.88 -11.51
N GLY A 19 18.23 12.06 -10.62
CA GLY A 19 18.83 10.77 -11.01
C GLY A 19 17.85 9.80 -11.70
N TYR A 20 16.55 9.93 -11.43
CA TYR A 20 15.50 9.15 -12.10
C TYR A 20 15.20 9.62 -13.50
N HIS A 21 15.27 10.93 -13.78
CA HIS A 21 15.05 11.37 -15.15
C HIS A 21 16.09 10.73 -16.07
N ASP A 22 17.29 10.51 -15.56
CA ASP A 22 18.34 9.78 -16.27
C ASP A 22 18.09 8.25 -16.29
N GLU A 23 17.62 7.67 -15.19
CA GLU A 23 17.26 6.23 -15.14
C GLU A 23 16.09 5.90 -16.09
N THR A 24 15.08 6.76 -16.17
CA THR A 24 13.90 6.63 -17.04
C THR A 24 14.26 6.84 -18.52
N ARG A 25 15.27 7.68 -18.81
CA ARG A 25 15.81 7.82 -20.18
C ARG A 25 16.52 6.55 -20.65
N LEU A 26 17.09 5.77 -19.74
CA LEU A 26 17.87 4.58 -20.04
C LEU A 26 17.04 3.28 -19.98
N HIS A 27 16.04 3.19 -19.11
CA HIS A 27 15.16 2.03 -19.00
C HIS A 27 13.93 2.17 -19.91
N ARG A 28 13.92 1.37 -20.98
CA ARG A 28 12.80 1.17 -21.91
C ARG A 28 11.50 0.86 -21.16
N ASP A 29 10.44 1.59 -21.50
CA ASP A 29 9.14 1.61 -20.83
C ASP A 29 8.60 0.23 -20.41
N PRO A 30 8.40 -0.03 -19.11
CA PRO A 30 7.48 -1.07 -18.65
C PRO A 30 5.99 -0.70 -18.86
N ASP A 31 5.68 0.41 -19.55
CA ASP A 31 4.34 1.00 -19.69
C ASP A 31 3.38 0.21 -20.58
N VAL A 32 3.78 -0.95 -21.12
CA VAL A 32 2.91 -1.85 -21.90
C VAL A 32 1.67 -2.29 -21.09
N LEU A 33 1.71 -2.20 -19.76
CA LEU A 33 0.59 -2.54 -18.87
C LEU A 33 -0.37 -1.38 -18.56
N VAL A 34 -0.04 -0.14 -18.96
CA VAL A 34 -0.90 1.04 -18.74
C VAL A 34 -1.90 1.23 -19.88
N GLU A 35 -1.63 0.65 -21.05
CA GLU A 35 -2.58 0.64 -22.16
C GLU A 35 -3.85 -0.13 -21.77
N ASP A 36 -5.01 0.51 -21.90
CA ASP A 36 -6.33 -0.07 -21.54
C ASP A 36 -6.75 -1.19 -22.53
N VAL A 37 -5.83 -1.66 -23.38
CA VAL A 37 -6.03 -2.73 -24.36
C VAL A 37 -5.95 -4.06 -23.62
N VAL A 38 -7.11 -4.66 -23.38
CA VAL A 38 -7.24 -5.97 -22.74
C VAL A 38 -6.56 -7.02 -23.63
N SER A 39 -5.32 -7.39 -23.32
CA SER A 39 -4.65 -8.48 -24.03
C SER A 39 -5.28 -9.82 -23.64
N TRP A 40 -5.36 -10.75 -24.59
CA TRP A 40 -5.86 -12.11 -24.34
C TRP A 40 -5.16 -12.82 -23.17
N ARG A 41 -3.89 -12.48 -22.90
CA ARG A 41 -3.10 -13.04 -21.80
C ARG A 41 -3.63 -12.63 -20.42
N MET A 42 -4.22 -11.43 -20.30
CA MET A 42 -4.86 -10.99 -19.05
C MET A 42 -6.22 -11.65 -18.85
N LEU A 43 -6.96 -11.90 -19.94
CA LEU A 43 -8.28 -12.51 -19.88
C LEU A 43 -8.22 -14.03 -19.63
N SER A 44 -7.17 -14.72 -20.11
CA SER A 44 -7.09 -16.17 -20.09
C SER A 44 -7.23 -16.84 -18.70
N PRO A 45 -6.62 -16.36 -17.61
CA PRO A 45 -6.84 -16.98 -16.29
C PRO A 45 -8.27 -16.77 -15.78
N HIS A 46 -8.87 -15.61 -16.05
CA HIS A 46 -10.25 -15.33 -15.67
C HIS A 46 -11.24 -16.17 -16.47
N LEU A 47 -11.00 -16.31 -17.78
CA LEU A 47 -11.81 -17.15 -18.65
C LEU A 47 -11.66 -18.63 -18.30
N MET A 48 -10.46 -19.11 -17.98
CA MET A 48 -10.23 -20.49 -17.50
C MET A 48 -10.99 -20.75 -16.20
N ARG A 49 -10.94 -19.83 -15.23
CA ARG A 49 -11.70 -19.95 -13.98
C ARG A 49 -13.20 -19.98 -14.26
N ALA A 50 -13.69 -19.01 -15.03
CA ALA A 50 -15.09 -18.94 -15.46
C ALA A 50 -15.56 -20.21 -16.17
N LEU A 51 -14.75 -20.72 -17.10
CA LEU A 51 -15.01 -21.94 -17.84
C LEU A 51 -15.04 -23.15 -16.91
N ALA A 52 -14.12 -23.27 -15.95
CA ALA A 52 -14.14 -24.35 -14.97
C ALA A 52 -15.43 -24.33 -14.13
N PHE A 53 -15.86 -23.14 -13.68
CA PHE A 53 -17.10 -22.96 -12.92
C PHE A 53 -18.38 -23.15 -13.76
N LEU A 54 -18.30 -23.06 -15.09
CA LEU A 54 -19.43 -23.33 -15.98
C LEU A 54 -19.48 -24.81 -16.39
N VAL A 55 -18.34 -25.36 -16.80
CA VAL A 55 -18.22 -26.72 -17.33
C VAL A 55 -18.46 -27.75 -16.25
N ALA A 56 -17.88 -27.60 -15.06
CA ALA A 56 -18.04 -28.58 -13.98
C ALA A 56 -19.52 -28.82 -13.58
N PRO A 57 -20.33 -27.80 -13.24
CA PRO A 57 -21.73 -28.03 -12.92
C PRO A 57 -22.57 -28.42 -14.14
N THR A 58 -22.18 -28.03 -15.36
CA THR A 58 -22.84 -28.51 -16.59
C THR A 58 -22.63 -30.00 -16.78
N VAL A 59 -21.41 -30.50 -16.64
CA VAL A 59 -21.10 -31.94 -16.73
C VAL A 59 -21.84 -32.69 -15.62
N LEU A 60 -21.85 -32.17 -14.39
CA LEU A 60 -22.57 -32.79 -13.28
C LEU A 60 -24.09 -32.81 -13.53
N LEU A 61 -24.64 -31.76 -14.13
CA LEU A 61 -26.04 -31.70 -14.56
C LEU A 61 -26.34 -32.75 -15.63
N VAL A 62 -25.47 -32.93 -16.62
CA VAL A 62 -25.64 -33.99 -17.63
C VAL A 62 -25.61 -35.38 -16.98
N ILE A 63 -24.69 -35.62 -16.04
CA ILE A 63 -24.63 -36.87 -15.27
C ILE A 63 -25.91 -37.06 -14.46
N TYR A 64 -26.38 -36.02 -13.77
CA TYR A 64 -27.61 -36.05 -13.01
C TYR A 64 -28.82 -36.42 -13.90
N LEU A 65 -28.97 -35.77 -15.06
CA LEU A 65 -30.05 -36.06 -16.00
C LEU A 65 -29.98 -37.50 -16.53
N LEU A 66 -28.78 -38.02 -16.79
CA LEU A 66 -28.58 -39.40 -17.21
C LEU A 66 -28.97 -40.40 -16.10
N LEU A 67 -28.55 -40.14 -14.87
CA LEU A 67 -28.89 -40.98 -13.72
C LEU A 67 -30.39 -40.95 -13.43
N ASP A 68 -31.04 -39.79 -13.57
CA ASP A 68 -32.48 -39.63 -13.37
C ASP A 68 -33.27 -40.42 -14.42
N TYR A 69 -32.85 -40.34 -15.68
CA TYR A 69 -33.40 -41.14 -16.76
C TYR A 69 -33.27 -42.64 -16.49
N LEU A 70 -32.10 -43.12 -16.06
CA LEU A 70 -31.88 -44.54 -15.73
C LEU A 70 -32.71 -44.99 -14.51
N ALA A 71 -32.87 -44.12 -13.50
CA ALA A 71 -33.69 -44.40 -12.32
C ALA A 71 -35.19 -44.45 -12.67
N SER A 72 -35.63 -43.67 -13.67
CA SER A 72 -37.03 -43.64 -14.10
C SER A 72 -37.51 -44.98 -14.68
N THR A 73 -36.60 -45.80 -15.23
CA THR A 73 -36.94 -47.12 -15.80
C THR A 73 -37.03 -48.23 -14.76
N SER A 74 -36.39 -48.06 -13.59
CA SER A 74 -36.27 -49.09 -12.55
C SER A 74 -37.16 -48.87 -11.32
N GLY A 75 -37.84 -47.73 -11.24
CA GLY A 75 -38.68 -47.35 -10.10
C GLY A 75 -37.85 -46.71 -8.97
N PRO A 76 -38.12 -45.46 -8.59
CA PRO A 76 -37.24 -44.72 -7.69
C PRO A 76 -37.37 -45.19 -6.23
N SER A 77 -36.28 -45.66 -5.64
CA SER A 77 -36.18 -45.94 -4.20
C SER A 77 -36.07 -44.64 -3.39
N ILE A 78 -36.44 -44.67 -2.10
CA ILE A 78 -36.35 -43.50 -1.19
C ILE A 78 -34.89 -43.00 -1.11
N THR A 79 -33.95 -43.92 -0.92
CA THR A 79 -32.51 -43.61 -0.89
C THR A 79 -32.04 -42.99 -2.20
N GLY A 80 -32.51 -43.50 -3.35
CA GLY A 80 -32.21 -42.93 -4.67
C GLY A 80 -32.68 -41.48 -4.79
N ARG A 81 -33.93 -41.19 -4.39
CA ARG A 81 -34.45 -39.81 -4.39
C ARG A 81 -33.64 -38.87 -3.50
N LEU A 82 -33.21 -39.33 -2.33
CA LEU A 82 -32.38 -38.53 -1.42
C LEU A 82 -31.02 -38.20 -2.08
N VAL A 83 -30.34 -39.19 -2.66
CA VAL A 83 -29.06 -38.99 -3.35
C VAL A 83 -29.22 -38.03 -4.53
N MET A 84 -30.29 -38.17 -5.32
CA MET A 84 -30.55 -37.29 -6.47
C MET A 84 -30.84 -35.84 -6.03
N ASN A 85 -31.60 -35.65 -4.95
CA ASN A 85 -31.86 -34.31 -4.40
C ASN A 85 -30.58 -33.66 -3.87
N VAL A 86 -29.72 -34.41 -3.18
CA VAL A 86 -28.41 -33.91 -2.72
C VAL A 86 -27.53 -33.55 -3.91
N LEU A 87 -27.47 -34.39 -4.93
CA LEU A 87 -26.71 -34.14 -6.15
C LEU A 87 -27.19 -32.86 -6.85
N LEU A 88 -28.51 -32.69 -7.02
CA LEU A 88 -29.10 -31.48 -7.58
C LEU A 88 -28.77 -30.23 -6.73
N ALA A 89 -28.86 -30.33 -5.40
CA ALA A 89 -28.50 -29.24 -4.51
C ALA A 89 -27.03 -28.83 -4.67
N VAL A 90 -26.11 -29.81 -4.78
CA VAL A 90 -24.69 -29.54 -5.07
C VAL A 90 -24.51 -28.85 -6.41
N ILE A 91 -25.22 -29.27 -7.47
CA ILE A 91 -25.18 -28.61 -8.79
C ILE A 91 -25.60 -27.15 -8.68
N VAL A 92 -26.73 -26.89 -8.01
CA VAL A 92 -27.26 -25.53 -7.83
C VAL A 92 -26.28 -24.67 -7.05
N VAL A 93 -25.71 -25.18 -5.96
CA VAL A 93 -24.69 -24.46 -5.17
C VAL A 93 -23.45 -24.15 -6.01
N LEU A 94 -22.98 -25.09 -6.83
CA LEU A 94 -21.85 -24.86 -7.74
C LEU A 94 -22.15 -23.80 -8.79
N TYR A 95 -23.36 -23.79 -9.36
CA TYR A 95 -23.78 -22.71 -10.27
C TYR A 95 -23.82 -21.36 -9.57
N LEU A 96 -24.41 -21.27 -8.38
CA LEU A 96 -24.47 -20.02 -7.61
C LEU A 96 -23.07 -19.54 -7.23
N ALA A 97 -22.18 -20.44 -6.81
CA ALA A 97 -20.79 -20.14 -6.52
C ALA A 97 -20.04 -19.66 -7.77
N GLY A 98 -20.27 -20.30 -8.92
CA GLY A 98 -19.72 -19.87 -10.21
C GLY A 98 -20.17 -18.46 -10.59
N VAL A 99 -21.48 -18.19 -10.52
CA VAL A 99 -22.06 -16.86 -10.77
C VAL A 99 -21.48 -15.83 -9.80
N ALA A 100 -21.41 -16.12 -8.50
CA ALA A 100 -20.79 -15.22 -7.53
C ALA A 100 -19.30 -14.95 -7.85
N ALA A 101 -18.56 -15.97 -8.28
CA ALA A 101 -17.16 -15.84 -8.70
C ALA A 101 -16.97 -14.98 -9.96
N PHE A 102 -17.99 -14.83 -10.81
CA PHE A 102 -17.98 -13.86 -11.92
C PHE A 102 -18.08 -12.41 -11.44
N PHE A 103 -18.81 -12.16 -10.35
CA PHE A 103 -18.95 -10.82 -9.79
C PHE A 103 -17.80 -10.44 -8.84
N ALA A 104 -17.02 -11.42 -8.38
CA ALA A 104 -15.84 -11.17 -7.56
C ALA A 104 -14.83 -10.25 -8.30
N PRO A 105 -14.40 -9.13 -7.70
CA PRO A 105 -13.42 -8.24 -8.30
C PRO A 105 -12.08 -8.94 -8.51
N ALA A 106 -11.56 -8.89 -9.73
CA ALA A 106 -10.20 -9.28 -10.05
C ALA A 106 -9.25 -8.13 -9.71
N LYS A 107 -8.04 -8.45 -9.24
CA LYS A 107 -6.94 -7.51 -9.06
C LYS A 107 -5.95 -7.72 -10.21
N GLU A 108 -5.87 -6.75 -11.09
CA GLU A 108 -4.94 -6.75 -12.23
C GLU A 108 -3.75 -5.84 -11.89
N PRO A 109 -2.52 -6.36 -11.74
CA PRO A 109 -1.36 -5.51 -11.51
C PRO A 109 -1.13 -4.60 -12.72
N ILE A 110 -1.03 -3.29 -12.48
CA ILE A 110 -0.76 -2.27 -13.50
C ILE A 110 0.74 -1.97 -13.53
N ALA A 111 1.30 -1.69 -12.36
CA ALA A 111 2.69 -1.25 -12.24
C ALA A 111 3.22 -1.58 -10.85
N GLU A 112 4.52 -1.80 -10.78
CA GLU A 112 5.24 -2.02 -9.55
C GLU A 112 6.60 -1.31 -9.62
N TYR A 113 7.07 -0.87 -8.47
CA TYR A 113 8.41 -0.37 -8.30
C TYR A 113 8.87 -0.73 -6.90
N SER A 114 10.12 -1.15 -6.77
CA SER A 114 10.70 -1.41 -5.47
C SER A 114 12.18 -1.13 -5.47
N ARG A 115 12.67 -0.74 -4.29
CA ARG A 115 14.08 -0.53 -4.02
C ARG A 115 14.40 -1.09 -2.65
N LEU A 116 15.51 -1.83 -2.59
CA LEU A 116 16.11 -2.28 -1.36
C LEU A 116 17.27 -1.35 -1.00
N LEU A 117 17.31 -0.87 0.23
CA LEU A 117 18.35 0.02 0.74
C LEU A 117 19.17 -0.73 1.79
N GLU A 118 20.44 -0.94 1.46
CA GLU A 118 21.34 -1.75 2.27
C GLU A 118 21.62 -1.14 3.64
N ASN A 119 21.53 -1.95 4.70
CA ASN A 119 21.79 -1.57 6.09
C ASN A 119 20.90 -0.42 6.62
N ARG A 120 19.69 -0.25 6.07
CA ARG A 120 18.78 0.85 6.43
C ARG A 120 17.53 0.44 7.22
N ALA A 121 17.44 -0.78 7.73
CA ALA A 121 16.25 -1.27 8.44
C ALA A 121 15.78 -0.31 9.56
N GLY A 122 16.71 0.27 10.33
CA GLY A 122 16.40 1.20 11.42
C GLY A 122 15.70 2.49 10.98
N ALA A 123 15.78 2.86 9.70
CA ALA A 123 15.14 4.04 9.15
C ALA A 123 13.68 3.81 8.71
N ALA A 124 13.16 2.58 8.80
CA ALA A 124 11.84 2.21 8.27
C ALA A 124 10.71 3.11 8.78
N ARG A 125 10.62 3.29 10.11
CA ARG A 125 9.56 4.11 10.74
C ARG A 125 9.63 5.57 10.30
N GLY A 126 10.82 6.16 10.35
CA GLY A 126 11.03 7.55 9.95
C GLY A 126 10.68 7.80 8.48
N ALA A 127 11.06 6.87 7.60
CA ALA A 127 10.71 6.93 6.18
C ALA A 127 9.20 6.77 5.95
N TYR A 128 8.52 5.84 6.63
CA TYR A 128 7.07 5.68 6.54
C TYR A 128 6.30 6.92 7.02
N ASP A 129 6.71 7.47 8.18
CA ASP A 129 6.12 8.68 8.76
C ASP A 129 6.33 9.89 7.84
N TRP A 130 7.50 9.98 7.19
CA TRP A 130 7.77 11.00 6.17
C TRP A 130 6.79 10.89 5.01
N VAL A 131 6.70 9.73 4.37
CA VAL A 131 5.86 9.52 3.19
C VAL A 131 4.39 9.74 3.50
N THR A 132 3.93 9.32 4.68
CA THR A 132 2.55 9.55 5.13
C THR A 132 2.24 11.05 5.26
N ARG A 133 3.16 11.84 5.81
CA ARG A 133 3.01 13.30 5.91
C ARG A 133 3.07 13.97 4.54
N ALA A 134 4.03 13.57 3.70
CA ALA A 134 4.18 14.10 2.35
C ALA A 134 2.93 13.84 1.50
N ALA A 135 2.36 12.64 1.56
CA ALA A 135 1.14 12.28 0.84
C ALA A 135 -0.05 13.16 1.27
N ARG A 136 -0.21 13.39 2.57
CA ARG A 136 -1.25 14.29 3.11
C ARG A 136 -1.04 15.74 2.68
N ALA A 137 0.21 16.20 2.65
CA ALA A 137 0.55 17.58 2.26
C ALA A 137 0.24 17.86 0.79
N ARG A 138 0.45 16.88 -0.11
CA ARG A 138 0.22 17.01 -1.55
C ARG A 138 -1.25 17.17 -1.95
N ARG A 139 -2.21 16.82 -1.07
CA ARG A 139 -3.67 16.87 -1.34
C ARG A 139 -4.04 16.29 -2.71
N THR A 140 -3.46 15.14 -3.04
CA THR A 140 -3.72 14.46 -4.31
C THR A 140 -5.21 14.17 -4.48
N PRO A 141 -5.73 14.12 -5.71
CA PRO A 141 -7.14 13.77 -5.94
C PRO A 141 -7.47 12.31 -5.56
N ALA A 142 -6.46 11.47 -5.36
CA ALA A 142 -6.64 10.13 -4.81
C ALA A 142 -6.87 10.20 -3.29
N GLU A 143 -7.80 9.38 -2.80
CA GLU A 143 -8.00 9.16 -1.37
C GLU A 143 -6.77 8.43 -0.82
N VAL A 144 -6.15 8.99 0.23
CA VAL A 144 -4.96 8.42 0.87
C VAL A 144 -5.30 8.01 2.30
N ALA A 145 -5.12 6.73 2.62
CA ALA A 145 -5.41 6.20 3.94
C ALA A 145 -4.29 5.27 4.43
N PRO A 146 -3.80 5.41 5.68
CA PRO A 146 -2.95 4.41 6.28
C PRO A 146 -3.75 3.12 6.51
N SER A 147 -3.10 1.97 6.34
CA SER A 147 -3.68 0.65 6.52
C SER A 147 -2.61 -0.32 7.01
N THR A 148 -3.02 -1.53 7.37
CA THR A 148 -2.12 -2.63 7.73
C THR A 148 -2.42 -3.84 6.85
N VAL A 149 -1.39 -4.46 6.28
CA VAL A 149 -1.52 -5.70 5.50
C VAL A 149 -0.55 -6.73 6.10
N ALA A 150 -1.10 -7.82 6.64
CA ALA A 150 -0.31 -8.85 7.33
C ALA A 150 0.61 -8.29 8.43
N GLY A 151 0.12 -7.34 9.22
CA GLY A 151 0.89 -6.68 10.29
C GLY A 151 1.81 -5.55 9.82
N VAL A 152 2.03 -5.39 8.51
CA VAL A 152 2.92 -4.37 7.96
C VAL A 152 2.15 -3.07 7.69
N PRO A 153 2.64 -1.90 8.16
CA PRO A 153 2.02 -0.61 7.84
C PRO A 153 2.20 -0.27 6.36
N VAL A 154 1.10 0.08 5.71
CA VAL A 154 1.07 0.46 4.29
C VAL A 154 0.23 1.71 4.09
N LEU A 155 0.56 2.46 3.04
CA LEU A 155 -0.23 3.61 2.61
C LEU A 155 -1.04 3.24 1.36
N LEU A 156 -2.36 3.25 1.49
CA LEU A 156 -3.28 2.93 0.40
C LEU A 156 -3.75 4.20 -0.30
N PHE A 157 -3.68 4.17 -1.63
CA PHE A 157 -4.19 5.20 -2.51
C PHE A 157 -5.37 4.64 -3.29
N ARG A 158 -6.48 5.37 -3.36
CA ARG A 158 -7.68 4.95 -4.07
C ARG A 158 -8.16 6.06 -5.00
N GLN A 159 -8.35 5.71 -6.27
CA GLN A 159 -8.97 6.59 -7.25
C GLN A 159 -9.80 5.75 -8.21
N ARG A 160 -11.13 5.81 -8.09
CA ARG A 160 -12.06 5.00 -8.90
C ARG A 160 -11.77 3.49 -8.81
N ALA A 161 -11.36 2.87 -9.91
CA ALA A 161 -11.05 1.44 -10.01
C ALA A 161 -9.57 1.15 -9.71
N GLU A 162 -8.74 2.19 -9.76
CA GLU A 162 -7.30 2.14 -9.52
C GLU A 162 -7.01 2.19 -8.03
N ARG A 163 -6.09 1.32 -7.59
CA ARG A 163 -5.58 1.28 -6.23
C ARG A 163 -4.07 1.17 -6.27
N ALA A 164 -3.40 1.83 -5.33
CA ALA A 164 -1.97 1.62 -5.11
C ALA A 164 -1.71 1.41 -3.63
N MET A 165 -0.66 0.65 -3.34
CA MET A 165 -0.16 0.39 -2.01
C MET A 165 1.32 0.72 -1.99
N LEU A 166 1.69 1.68 -1.15
CA LEU A 166 3.08 2.00 -0.86
C LEU A 166 3.44 1.34 0.47
N LEU A 167 4.57 0.65 0.48
CA LEU A 167 5.06 -0.07 1.64
C LEU A 167 6.50 0.37 1.95
N VAL A 168 6.79 0.54 3.23
CA VAL A 168 8.11 0.84 3.78
C VAL A 168 8.29 -0.10 4.95
N GLN A 169 9.16 -1.10 4.81
CA GLN A 169 9.34 -2.12 5.85
C GLN A 169 10.80 -2.56 5.94
N PRO A 170 11.29 -2.87 7.16
CA PRO A 170 12.59 -3.51 7.29
C PRO A 170 12.55 -4.91 6.65
N TYR A 171 13.63 -5.29 5.99
CA TYR A 171 13.85 -6.62 5.42
C TYR A 171 15.22 -7.12 5.87
N GLY A 172 15.27 -7.77 7.04
CA GLY A 172 16.53 -8.07 7.71
C GLY A 172 17.23 -6.79 8.17
N GLN A 173 18.46 -6.56 7.70
CA GLN A 173 19.21 -5.31 7.95
C GLN A 173 18.90 -4.21 6.94
N ASP A 174 18.23 -4.55 5.84
CA ASP A 174 17.94 -3.65 4.75
C ASP A 174 16.55 -3.02 4.91
N LEU A 175 16.30 -1.95 4.16
CA LEU A 175 14.99 -1.31 4.09
C LEU A 175 14.38 -1.51 2.71
N TYR A 176 13.22 -2.16 2.67
CA TYR A 176 12.43 -2.25 1.46
C TYR A 176 11.50 -1.04 1.35
N VAL A 177 11.61 -0.30 0.25
CA VAL A 177 10.67 0.77 -0.12
C VAL A 177 10.13 0.45 -1.49
N GLY A 178 8.82 0.23 -1.57
CA GLY A 178 8.20 -0.11 -2.84
C GLY A 178 6.73 0.24 -2.88
N TRP A 179 6.16 0.17 -4.07
CA TRP A 179 4.74 0.27 -4.26
C TRP A 179 4.29 -0.67 -5.36
N THR A 180 3.04 -1.09 -5.24
CA THR A 180 2.33 -1.83 -6.28
C THR A 180 1.01 -1.13 -6.54
N MET A 181 0.66 -1.00 -7.81
CA MET A 181 -0.58 -0.43 -8.29
C MET A 181 -1.33 -1.50 -9.05
N TRP A 182 -2.61 -1.65 -8.75
CA TRP A 182 -3.49 -2.59 -9.42
C TRP A 182 -4.83 -1.95 -9.75
N ARG A 183 -5.49 -2.50 -10.76
CA ARG A 183 -6.86 -2.17 -11.07
C ARG A 183 -7.78 -3.22 -10.47
N SER A 184 -8.88 -2.77 -9.88
CA SER A 184 -9.95 -3.65 -9.46
C SER A 184 -11.13 -3.53 -10.42
N ARG A 185 -11.34 -4.56 -11.24
CA ARG A 185 -12.49 -4.65 -12.15
C ARG A 185 -13.24 -5.95 -11.87
N SER A 186 -14.58 -5.90 -11.86
CA SER A 186 -15.36 -7.14 -11.82
C SER A 186 -15.31 -7.84 -13.18
N THR A 187 -15.28 -9.17 -13.18
CA THR A 187 -15.28 -9.96 -14.43
C THR A 187 -16.52 -9.65 -15.26
N ALA A 188 -17.66 -9.42 -14.62
CA ALA A 188 -18.89 -8.98 -15.27
C ALA A 188 -18.71 -7.65 -16.04
N THR A 189 -18.03 -6.66 -15.44
CA THR A 189 -17.74 -5.39 -16.11
C THR A 189 -16.80 -5.60 -17.29
N LEU A 190 -15.75 -6.40 -17.14
CA LEU A 190 -14.82 -6.73 -18.23
C LEU A 190 -15.55 -7.42 -19.40
N LEU A 191 -16.40 -8.42 -19.11
CA LEU A 191 -17.18 -9.11 -20.12
C LEU A 191 -18.19 -8.18 -20.80
N ALA A 192 -18.85 -7.31 -20.03
CA ALA A 192 -19.76 -6.31 -20.59
C ALA A 192 -19.03 -5.30 -21.48
N HIS A 193 -17.78 -4.95 -21.17
CA HIS A 193 -16.93 -4.16 -22.06
C HIS A 193 -16.54 -4.96 -23.32
N PHE A 194 -16.06 -6.19 -23.17
CA PHE A 194 -15.68 -7.04 -24.29
C PHE A 194 -16.84 -7.32 -25.26
N LEU A 195 -18.02 -7.69 -24.75
CA LEU A 195 -19.22 -7.91 -25.56
C LEU A 195 -19.64 -6.62 -26.27
N ARG A 196 -19.59 -5.49 -25.57
CA ARG A 196 -19.85 -4.18 -26.18
C ARG A 196 -18.81 -3.81 -27.23
N ASP A 197 -17.54 -4.11 -27.06
CA ASP A 197 -16.52 -3.78 -28.06
C ASP A 197 -16.63 -4.72 -29.28
N THR A 198 -17.04 -5.98 -29.06
CA THR A 198 -17.25 -6.98 -30.10
C THR A 198 -18.50 -6.68 -30.93
N PHE A 199 -19.62 -6.36 -30.27
CA PHE A 199 -20.93 -6.18 -30.91
C PHE A 199 -21.34 -4.72 -31.08
N GLY A 200 -20.78 -3.81 -30.29
CA GLY A 200 -21.13 -2.39 -30.22
C GLY A 200 -20.34 -1.50 -31.16
N ARG A 201 -19.93 -2.01 -32.35
CA ARG A 201 -19.52 -1.19 -33.50
C ARG A 201 -20.54 -0.09 -33.88
N PHE A 202 -21.72 -0.08 -33.25
CA PHE A 202 -22.81 0.87 -33.46
C PHE A 202 -22.93 1.98 -32.39
N ALA A 203 -22.13 1.98 -31.32
CA ALA A 203 -22.20 3.02 -30.27
C ALA A 203 -20.80 3.52 -29.88
N PRO A 204 -20.28 4.56 -30.54
CA PRO A 204 -18.98 5.14 -30.19
C PRO A 204 -19.03 5.73 -28.77
N LEU A 205 -18.19 5.21 -27.88
CA LEU A 205 -17.90 5.86 -26.60
C LEU A 205 -17.06 7.13 -26.86
N PRO A 206 -17.19 8.17 -26.02
CA PRO A 206 -16.34 9.35 -26.14
C PRO A 206 -14.88 8.98 -25.80
N VAL A 207 -14.03 8.93 -26.83
CA VAL A 207 -12.57 8.66 -26.76
C VAL A 207 -11.90 9.50 -25.67
N PHE A 208 -12.34 10.74 -25.52
CA PHE A 208 -11.88 11.68 -24.49
C PHE A 208 -11.95 11.12 -23.06
N SER A 209 -12.98 10.32 -22.74
CA SER A 209 -13.13 9.73 -21.42
C SER A 209 -12.11 8.64 -21.11
N ALA A 210 -11.60 7.96 -22.14
CA ALA A 210 -10.55 6.94 -21.99
C ALA A 210 -9.19 7.61 -21.79
N GLU A 211 -8.89 8.64 -22.58
CA GLU A 211 -7.66 9.42 -22.45
C GLU A 211 -7.54 10.10 -21.08
N LEU A 212 -8.61 10.74 -20.59
CA LEU A 212 -8.62 11.36 -19.27
C LEU A 212 -8.43 10.33 -18.14
N ARG A 213 -9.02 9.13 -18.29
CA ARG A 213 -8.80 8.03 -17.33
C ARG A 213 -7.35 7.58 -17.35
N ALA A 214 -6.78 7.33 -18.53
CA ALA A 214 -5.37 6.94 -18.67
C ALA A 214 -4.43 8.01 -18.11
N ALA A 215 -4.71 9.30 -18.36
CA ALA A 215 -3.96 10.41 -17.77
C ALA A 215 -4.05 10.42 -16.24
N SER A 216 -5.24 10.20 -15.67
CA SER A 216 -5.40 10.13 -14.21
C SER A 216 -4.65 8.94 -13.58
N THR A 217 -4.66 7.77 -14.23
CA THR A 217 -3.90 6.59 -13.80
C THR A 217 -2.40 6.87 -13.82
N ARG A 218 -1.89 7.50 -14.90
CA ARG A 218 -0.48 7.90 -15.00
C ARG A 218 -0.08 8.92 -13.93
N ALA A 219 -0.94 9.91 -13.67
CA ALA A 219 -0.71 10.91 -12.62
C ALA A 219 -0.68 10.27 -11.22
N MET A 220 -1.59 9.34 -10.93
CA MET A 220 -1.58 8.58 -9.67
C MET A 220 -0.31 7.75 -9.53
N ARG A 221 0.09 7.03 -10.59
CA ARG A 221 1.33 6.26 -10.62
C ARG A 221 2.54 7.13 -10.29
N GLU A 222 2.69 8.25 -10.99
CA GLU A 222 3.81 9.17 -10.79
C GLU A 222 3.80 9.77 -9.38
N SER A 223 2.62 10.11 -8.86
CA SER A 223 2.49 10.61 -7.49
C SER A 223 2.97 9.60 -6.45
N VAL A 224 2.58 8.33 -6.57
CA VAL A 224 3.00 7.27 -5.64
C VAL A 224 4.49 6.97 -5.81
N HIS A 225 4.98 7.00 -7.05
CA HIS A 225 6.38 6.79 -7.35
C HIS A 225 7.27 7.90 -6.75
N SER A 226 6.90 9.16 -6.93
CA SER A 226 7.58 10.30 -6.32
C SER A 226 7.56 10.22 -4.77
N LEU A 227 6.44 9.78 -4.17
CA LEU A 227 6.38 9.56 -2.72
C LEU A 227 7.32 8.45 -2.24
N ALA A 228 7.41 7.33 -2.97
CA ALA A 228 8.37 6.27 -2.63
C ALA A 228 9.81 6.76 -2.67
N ARG A 229 10.15 7.65 -3.62
CA ARG A 229 11.48 8.25 -3.74
C ARG A 229 11.79 9.21 -2.62
N GLU A 230 10.82 10.01 -2.18
CA GLU A 230 10.97 10.79 -0.95
C GLU A 230 11.20 9.89 0.27
N GLY A 231 10.54 8.73 0.35
CA GLY A 231 10.78 7.73 1.39
C GLY A 231 12.22 7.19 1.38
N VAL A 232 12.77 6.92 0.19
CA VAL A 232 14.17 6.53 0.01
C VAL A 232 15.12 7.65 0.46
N ALA A 233 14.85 8.90 0.06
CA ALA A 233 15.65 10.06 0.47
C ALA A 233 15.60 10.26 1.99
N ALA A 234 14.43 10.08 2.61
CA ALA A 234 14.24 10.18 4.07
C ALA A 234 15.07 9.13 4.81
N ALA A 235 15.07 7.89 4.32
CA ALA A 235 15.89 6.84 4.89
C ALA A 235 17.40 7.12 4.74
N ALA A 236 17.81 7.64 3.58
CA ALA A 236 19.21 7.99 3.33
C ALA A 236 19.69 9.12 4.28
N TRP A 237 18.83 10.10 4.56
CA TRP A 237 19.16 11.22 5.44
C TRP A 237 19.19 10.84 6.91
N ALA A 238 18.27 9.98 7.37
CA ALA A 238 18.21 9.52 8.77
C ALA A 238 19.53 8.89 9.23
N ASP A 239 20.16 8.11 8.36
CA ASP A 239 21.45 7.48 8.62
C ASP A 239 22.60 8.49 8.66
N ARG A 240 22.66 9.44 7.72
CA ARG A 240 23.66 10.53 7.77
C ARG A 240 23.52 11.35 9.06
N ALA A 241 22.32 11.45 9.61
CA ALA A 241 22.09 12.10 10.91
C ALA A 241 22.60 11.21 12.06
N ALA A 242 22.37 9.90 12.01
CA ALA A 242 22.89 8.93 12.97
C ALA A 242 24.43 8.89 12.98
N ASP A 243 25.08 8.81 11.82
CA ASP A 243 26.54 8.86 11.67
C ASP A 243 27.14 10.14 12.25
N ARG A 244 26.51 11.29 11.97
CA ARG A 244 26.92 12.59 12.51
C ARG A 244 26.76 12.65 14.03
N ALA A 245 25.75 12.01 14.58
CA ALA A 245 25.53 11.95 16.03
C ALA A 245 26.52 10.99 16.72
N ALA A 246 26.95 9.94 16.02
CA ALA A 246 27.92 8.95 16.49
C ALA A 246 29.36 9.46 16.49
N ASP A 247 29.72 10.38 15.58
CA ASP A 247 31.07 10.97 15.49
C ASP A 247 31.40 11.85 16.73
N PRO A 248 32.26 11.37 17.67
CA PRO A 248 32.59 12.11 18.89
C PRO A 248 33.45 13.35 18.59
N SER A 249 34.18 13.34 17.47
CA SER A 249 35.10 14.42 17.11
C SER A 249 34.34 15.72 16.79
N ARG A 250 33.14 15.62 16.23
CA ARG A 250 32.26 16.77 15.98
C ARG A 250 31.67 17.35 17.26
N ARG A 251 31.30 16.52 18.24
CA ARG A 251 30.80 17.04 19.55
C ARG A 251 31.82 17.93 20.24
N ARG A 252 33.12 17.68 20.05
CA ARG A 252 34.20 18.45 20.68
C ARG A 252 34.40 19.85 20.10
N VAL A 253 34.01 20.07 18.84
CA VAL A 253 34.19 21.37 18.15
C VAL A 253 33.02 22.31 18.40
N GLU A 254 31.82 21.78 18.63
CA GLU A 254 30.60 22.58 18.85
C GLU A 254 30.35 22.94 20.31
N GLN A 255 31.05 22.33 21.27
CA GLN A 255 31.01 22.80 22.66
C GLN A 255 31.82 24.11 22.71
N PRO A 256 31.18 25.29 22.81
CA PRO A 256 31.90 26.54 22.89
C PRO A 256 32.81 26.41 24.10
N GLY A 257 34.12 26.56 23.89
CA GLY A 257 35.05 26.60 25.00
C GLY A 257 34.50 27.56 26.06
N PRO A 258 34.58 27.21 27.36
CA PRO A 258 34.11 28.08 28.43
C PRO A 258 34.63 29.49 28.14
N PRO A 259 33.75 30.51 28.11
CA PRO A 259 34.14 31.85 27.72
C PRO A 259 35.39 32.20 28.51
N ALA A 260 36.49 32.45 27.78
CA ALA A 260 37.73 32.88 28.40
C ALA A 260 37.36 34.07 29.28
N ALA A 261 37.54 33.90 30.60
CA ALA A 261 37.22 34.92 31.58
C ALA A 261 38.05 36.16 31.25
N ALA A 262 37.44 37.09 30.51
CA ALA A 262 37.98 38.40 30.26
C ALA A 262 37.83 39.19 31.55
N THR A 263 38.84 39.10 32.41
CA THR A 263 39.06 39.99 33.54
C THR A 263 39.35 41.38 32.97
N GLY A 264 38.34 42.23 32.85
CA GLY A 264 38.51 43.59 32.34
C GLY A 264 37.27 44.42 32.57
N GLY A 265 37.25 45.15 33.69
CA GLY A 265 36.16 46.04 34.05
C GLY A 265 36.07 47.26 33.13
N ALA A 266 34.84 47.68 32.85
CA ALA A 266 34.44 49.06 32.63
C ALA A 266 32.91 49.11 32.58
N ASN A 267 32.30 49.82 33.52
CA ASN A 267 30.88 50.17 33.48
C ASN A 267 30.61 51.15 32.32
N PRO A 268 29.56 50.95 31.52
CA PRO A 268 28.88 52.02 30.81
C PRO A 268 27.51 52.36 31.45
N PRO A 269 26.96 53.54 31.12
CA PRO A 269 25.92 54.20 31.90
C PRO A 269 24.51 53.67 31.60
N THR A 270 23.67 53.82 32.62
CA THR A 270 22.20 53.82 32.62
C THR A 270 21.60 54.37 31.32
N GLU A 271 20.97 53.50 30.53
CA GLU A 271 20.12 53.85 29.39
C GLU A 271 18.69 53.34 29.62
N ALA A 272 17.76 54.11 29.07
CA ALA A 272 16.40 54.33 29.53
C ALA A 272 15.41 53.17 29.36
N ASP A 273 14.42 53.23 30.24
CA ASP A 273 13.21 52.42 30.40
C ASP A 273 12.35 52.36 29.11
N PRO A 274 12.09 51.18 28.52
CA PRO A 274 11.12 51.03 27.44
C PRO A 274 9.68 50.84 27.98
N PRO A 275 8.64 51.23 27.23
CA PRO A 275 7.27 51.23 27.71
C PRO A 275 6.73 49.82 27.99
N ARG A 276 6.09 49.69 29.16
CA ARG A 276 5.35 48.53 29.65
C ARG A 276 4.49 47.88 28.57
N ARG A 277 4.89 46.68 28.15
CA ARG A 277 4.05 45.77 27.38
C ARG A 277 2.98 45.18 28.30
N ARG A 278 1.71 45.46 28.02
CA ARG A 278 0.53 44.85 28.67
C ARG A 278 0.68 43.33 28.69
N GLU A 279 0.76 42.76 29.89
CA GLU A 279 0.58 41.34 30.15
C GLU A 279 -0.84 40.93 29.72
N ARG A 280 -0.94 39.99 28.78
CA ARG A 280 -2.15 39.22 28.58
C ARG A 280 -2.16 38.08 29.62
N PRO A 281 -3.30 37.77 30.25
CA PRO A 281 -3.43 36.61 31.12
C PRO A 281 -3.04 35.33 30.37
N GLN A 282 -2.03 34.64 30.89
CA GLN A 282 -1.59 33.35 30.39
C GLN A 282 -2.56 32.30 30.92
N GLU A 283 -3.50 31.89 30.08
CA GLU A 283 -4.43 30.80 30.35
C GLU A 283 -3.65 29.49 30.32
N GLY A 284 -3.57 28.81 31.47
CA GLY A 284 -2.72 27.65 31.70
C GLY A 284 -3.11 26.47 30.83
N LEU A 285 -2.20 26.06 29.94
CA LEU A 285 -2.30 24.78 29.26
C LEU A 285 -1.95 23.65 30.24
N PRO A 286 -2.71 22.53 30.23
CA PRO A 286 -2.44 21.38 31.09
C PRO A 286 -1.06 20.78 30.76
N ARG A 287 -0.27 20.51 31.80
CA ARG A 287 0.99 19.78 31.70
C ARG A 287 0.72 18.38 31.14
N SER A 288 1.12 18.17 29.89
CA SER A 288 1.17 16.83 29.29
C SER A 288 2.16 15.97 30.08
N ALA A 289 1.69 14.84 30.60
CA ALA A 289 2.54 13.80 31.15
C ALA A 289 3.57 13.33 30.10
N PRO A 290 4.78 12.89 30.52
CA PRO A 290 5.76 12.33 29.60
C PRO A 290 5.12 11.17 28.82
N ALA A 291 5.23 11.24 27.48
CA ALA A 291 4.72 10.21 26.60
C ALA A 291 5.43 8.89 26.92
N ALA A 292 4.65 7.86 27.27
CA ALA A 292 5.16 6.50 27.42
C ALA A 292 5.83 6.06 26.12
N ASP A 293 6.98 5.40 26.23
CA ASP A 293 7.72 4.84 25.10
C ASP A 293 6.88 3.76 24.40
N PRO A 294 6.37 4.01 23.18
CA PRO A 294 5.47 3.09 22.51
C PRO A 294 6.22 1.90 21.90
N THR A 295 7.55 1.82 21.99
CA THR A 295 8.31 0.65 21.49
C THR A 295 8.37 -0.50 22.49
N ALA A 296 8.11 -0.23 23.78
CA ALA A 296 8.06 -1.27 24.81
C ALA A 296 6.89 -2.26 24.60
N ASP A 297 5.79 -1.82 23.99
CA ASP A 297 4.61 -2.66 23.74
C ASP A 297 4.80 -3.62 22.56
N TRP A 298 5.57 -3.26 21.51
CA TRP A 298 5.74 -4.12 20.32
C TRP A 298 6.56 -5.37 20.63
N ALA A 299 7.62 -5.23 21.43
CA ALA A 299 8.44 -6.37 21.86
C ALA A 299 7.68 -7.32 22.80
N GLN A 300 6.78 -6.78 23.65
CA GLN A 300 5.96 -7.60 24.55
C GLN A 300 4.76 -8.25 23.85
N GLN A 301 4.29 -7.70 22.73
CA GLN A 301 3.20 -8.29 21.94
C GLN A 301 3.66 -9.53 21.15
N GLU A 302 4.86 -9.50 20.56
CA GLU A 302 5.45 -10.68 19.91
C GLU A 302 5.69 -11.83 20.90
N GLU A 303 6.11 -11.51 22.13
CA GLU A 303 6.34 -12.53 23.17
C GLU A 303 5.03 -13.15 23.70
N ARG A 304 3.94 -12.37 23.77
CA ARG A 304 2.61 -12.90 24.14
C ARG A 304 1.96 -13.71 23.03
N GLU A 305 2.14 -13.33 21.77
CA GLU A 305 1.57 -14.03 20.62
C GLU A 305 2.31 -15.35 20.31
N TYR A 306 3.61 -15.44 20.66
CA TYR A 306 4.35 -16.70 20.60
C TYR A 306 3.93 -17.69 21.70
N VAL A 307 3.61 -17.21 22.91
CA VAL A 307 3.20 -18.07 24.04
C VAL A 307 1.75 -18.56 23.92
N THR A 308 0.86 -17.84 23.22
CA THR A 308 -0.54 -18.30 23.05
C THR A 308 -0.75 -19.25 21.86
N ARG A 309 0.25 -19.45 21.00
CA ARG A 309 0.10 -20.29 19.80
C ARG A 309 0.40 -21.77 20.02
N ASP A 310 0.99 -22.14 21.16
CA ASP A 310 1.39 -23.52 21.45
C ASP A 310 0.32 -24.36 22.21
N ASP A 311 -0.78 -23.74 22.66
CA ASP A 311 -1.76 -24.41 23.55
C ASP A 311 -3.17 -24.66 22.95
N SER A 312 -3.44 -24.30 21.68
CA SER A 312 -4.73 -24.65 21.05
C SER A 312 -4.70 -26.06 20.45
N GLY A 313 -4.82 -27.03 21.36
CA GLY A 313 -4.80 -28.46 21.11
C GLY A 313 -5.82 -28.94 20.07
N TRP A 314 -5.35 -29.92 19.29
CA TRP A 314 -6.16 -30.89 18.57
C TRP A 314 -6.84 -31.83 19.57
N GLY A 315 -8.09 -31.54 19.94
CA GLY A 315 -8.97 -32.49 20.63
C GLY A 315 -9.77 -33.33 19.64
N PRO A 316 -9.99 -34.65 19.89
CA PRO A 316 -10.81 -35.49 19.02
C PRO A 316 -12.31 -35.18 19.16
N PRO A 317 -13.13 -35.40 18.11
CA PRO A 317 -14.55 -35.07 18.13
C PRO A 317 -15.36 -36.00 19.04
N PRO A 318 -16.44 -35.51 19.67
CA PRO A 318 -17.29 -36.29 20.56
C PRO A 318 -18.12 -37.34 19.79
N ARG A 319 -18.39 -38.46 20.48
CA ARG A 319 -19.19 -39.58 20.02
C ARG A 319 -20.69 -39.31 20.12
#